data_AF-A0A319EGT5-F1
#
_entry.id   AF-A0A319EGT5-F1
#
_cell.length_a   1.000
_cell.length_b   1.000
_cell.length_c   1.000
_cell.angle_alpha   90.00
_cell.angle_beta   90.00
_cell.angle_gamma   90.00
#
_symmetry.space_group_name_H-M   'P 1'
#
loop_
_entity.id
_entity.type
_entity.pdbx_description
1 polymer ?
#
loop_
_entity_poly.entity_id
_entity_poly.type
_entity_poly.pdbx_seq_one_letter_code
_entity_poly.pdbx_strand_id
1 'polypeptide(L)'
;MSRIVESPAHRQVRSTLTNLARKVNGLGLDELDLQQLKNLNIRVDHLTPDDTSPQKPSYFASYPDHLVPEPKADDVRGPYNGVDDETEYSLTRPADRAYVMNIYLSSYMSYYDFNAKEERAPWISRCVGDSAFENSGLYKHDQPEFGCYHITEMNDPAYPHVKAVMYNNLVATDSTILYGELISILRIMLTQLRRQKFIHQMVTPVLIFSLMGFKARVIEAFFRDGTLVLRPTKLYDFSHGNHNAFKIFAQWYIGKPIGITTEAS
;
A
#
# COMPACT_ATOMS: atom_id res chain seq x y z
N MET A 1 28.36 -21.59 -10.28
CA MET A 1 27.28 -20.58 -10.33
C MET A 1 27.94 -19.23 -10.58
N SER A 2 27.54 -18.49 -11.61
CA SER A 2 28.06 -17.14 -11.86
C SER A 2 27.70 -16.24 -10.68
N ARG A 3 28.65 -15.41 -10.24
CA ARG A 3 28.39 -14.42 -9.17
C ARG A 3 27.40 -13.41 -9.72
N ILE A 4 26.19 -13.37 -9.15
CA ILE A 4 25.21 -12.33 -9.46
C ILE A 4 25.77 -11.01 -8.91
N VAL A 5 26.03 -10.05 -9.80
CA VAL A 5 26.59 -8.73 -9.45
C VAL A 5 25.53 -7.67 -9.65
N GLU A 6 25.30 -6.86 -8.61
CA GLU A 6 24.44 -5.67 -8.66
C GLU A 6 24.94 -4.69 -9.72
N SER A 7 24.07 -4.26 -10.64
CA SER A 7 24.42 -3.24 -11.63
C SER A 7 24.67 -1.88 -10.95
N PRO A 8 25.53 -1.01 -11.52
CA PRO A 8 25.73 0.34 -10.98
C PRO A 8 24.43 1.15 -10.90
N ALA A 9 23.52 0.98 -11.87
CA ALA A 9 22.23 1.67 -11.90
C ALA A 9 21.33 1.21 -10.74
N HIS A 10 21.21 -0.10 -10.52
CA HIS A 10 20.43 -0.65 -9.41
C HIS A 10 20.97 -0.16 -8.05
N ARG A 11 22.30 -0.16 -7.90
CA ARG A 11 22.96 0.38 -6.70
C ARG A 11 22.65 1.86 -6.49
N GLN A 12 22.62 2.64 -7.57
CA GLN A 12 22.29 4.06 -7.52
C GLN A 12 20.86 4.29 -7.03
N VAL A 13 19.87 3.55 -7.56
CA VAL A 13 18.48 3.60 -7.08
C VAL A 13 18.39 3.32 -5.59
N ARG A 14 19.01 2.21 -5.15
CA ARG A 14 19.04 1.81 -3.73
C ARG A 14 19.71 2.86 -2.86
N SER A 15 20.81 3.47 -3.32
CA SER A 15 21.52 4.56 -2.62
C SER A 15 20.64 5.80 -2.48
N THR A 16 19.98 6.23 -3.56
CA THR A 16 19.08 7.39 -3.55
C THR A 16 17.91 7.19 -2.58
N LEU A 17 17.22 6.05 -2.65
CA LEU A 17 16.12 5.75 -1.72
C LEU A 17 16.61 5.63 -0.26
N THR A 18 17.82 5.11 -0.04
CA THR A 18 18.39 5.05 1.31
C THR A 18 18.64 6.47 1.86
N ASN A 19 19.19 7.37 1.02
CA ASN A 19 19.40 8.75 1.41
C ASN A 19 18.08 9.49 1.65
N LEU A 20 17.07 9.25 0.81
CA LEU A 20 15.73 9.80 1.00
C LEU A 20 15.10 9.35 2.32
N ALA A 21 15.15 8.05 2.64
CA ALA A 21 14.66 7.53 3.92
C ALA A 21 15.37 8.16 5.13
N ARG A 22 16.68 8.37 5.06
CA ARG A 22 17.42 9.07 6.12
C ARG A 22 16.97 10.53 6.27
N LYS A 23 16.76 11.24 5.16
CA LYS A 23 16.26 12.62 5.18
C LYS A 23 14.88 12.69 5.81
N VAL A 24 13.95 11.83 5.38
CA VAL A 24 12.59 11.77 5.92
C VAL A 24 12.60 11.51 7.43
N ASN A 25 13.39 10.54 7.90
CA ASN A 25 13.55 10.28 9.34
C ASN A 25 14.12 11.48 10.11
N GLY A 26 14.99 12.27 9.47
CA GLY A 26 15.62 13.43 10.10
C GLY A 26 14.73 14.68 10.17
N LEU A 27 13.56 14.69 9.53
CA LEU A 27 12.65 15.84 9.54
C LEU A 27 11.90 16.00 10.87
N GLY A 28 11.62 14.89 11.57
CA GLY A 28 10.81 14.90 12.79
C GLY A 28 9.37 15.41 12.56
N LEU A 29 8.83 15.22 11.35
CA LEU A 29 7.47 15.60 10.98
C LEU A 29 6.58 14.37 10.94
N ASP A 30 5.37 14.51 11.45
CA ASP A 30 4.34 13.45 11.42
C ASP A 30 3.55 13.44 10.12
N GLU A 31 3.43 14.60 9.47
CA GLU A 31 2.76 14.81 8.19
C GLU A 31 3.60 15.71 7.28
N LEU A 32 3.54 15.45 5.98
CA LEU A 32 4.24 16.21 4.97
C LEU A 32 3.25 16.81 3.97
N ASP A 33 3.32 18.13 3.79
CA ASP A 33 2.59 18.83 2.75
C ASP A 33 3.26 18.66 1.37
N LEU A 34 2.55 19.08 0.31
CA LEU A 34 3.02 18.96 -1.07
C LEU A 34 4.33 19.72 -1.33
N GLN A 35 4.56 20.84 -0.65
CA GLN A 35 5.77 21.63 -0.82
C GLN A 35 6.98 20.96 -0.16
N GLN A 36 6.79 20.38 1.03
CA GLN A 36 7.80 19.58 1.73
C GLN A 36 8.17 18.33 0.93
N LEU A 37 7.17 17.63 0.36
CA LEU A 37 7.40 16.47 -0.52
C LEU A 37 8.18 16.87 -1.78
N LYS A 38 7.82 17.99 -2.42
CA LYS A 38 8.56 18.53 -3.57
C LYS A 38 10.02 18.85 -3.22
N ASN A 39 10.28 19.43 -2.05
CA ASN A 39 11.65 19.71 -1.58
C ASN A 39 12.49 18.44 -1.36
N LEU A 40 11.84 17.29 -1.16
CA LEU A 40 12.47 15.97 -1.06
C LEU A 40 12.65 15.26 -2.41
N ASN A 41 12.32 15.92 -3.52
CA ASN A 41 12.22 15.31 -4.85
C ASN A 41 11.20 14.14 -4.89
N ILE A 42 10.08 14.32 -4.19
CA ILE A 42 8.92 13.43 -4.24
C ILE A 42 7.84 14.12 -5.06
N ARG A 43 7.35 13.44 -6.10
CA ARG A 43 6.22 13.90 -6.91
C ARG A 43 4.95 13.25 -6.40
N VAL A 44 3.90 14.05 -6.23
CA VAL A 44 2.58 13.56 -5.86
C VAL A 44 1.64 13.78 -7.04
N ASP A 45 1.13 12.70 -7.62
CA ASP A 45 0.12 12.74 -8.68
C ASP A 45 -1.19 12.14 -8.16
N HIS A 46 -2.33 12.41 -8.80
CA HIS A 46 -3.59 11.77 -8.41
C HIS A 46 -3.74 10.37 -9.01
N LEU A 47 -4.35 9.46 -8.23
CA LEU A 47 -4.76 8.14 -8.67
C LEU A 47 -6.28 8.06 -8.70
N THR A 48 -6.85 7.66 -9.83
CA THR A 48 -8.29 7.40 -9.97
C THR A 48 -8.53 5.90 -10.11
N PRO A 49 -9.46 5.30 -9.35
CA PRO A 49 -9.80 3.89 -9.47
C PRO A 49 -10.73 3.59 -10.64
N ASP A 50 -10.27 3.95 -11.82
CA ASP A 50 -10.97 3.74 -13.09
C ASP A 50 -9.93 3.39 -14.15
N ASP A 51 -10.04 2.18 -14.71
CA ASP A 51 -9.11 1.68 -15.74
C ASP A 51 -9.19 2.44 -17.07
N THR A 52 -10.24 3.26 -17.25
CA THR A 52 -10.41 4.16 -18.41
C THR A 52 -9.79 5.54 -18.17
N SER A 53 -9.48 5.89 -16.92
CA SER A 53 -8.90 7.17 -16.57
C SER A 53 -7.43 7.26 -17.04
N PRO A 54 -6.97 8.44 -17.54
CA PRO A 54 -5.55 8.68 -17.74
C PRO A 54 -4.74 8.61 -16.43
N GLN A 55 -5.43 8.71 -15.28
CA GLN A 55 -4.85 8.61 -13.95
C GLN A 55 -5.02 7.21 -13.32
N LYS A 56 -5.23 6.17 -14.13
CA LYS A 56 -5.25 4.77 -13.65
C LYS A 56 -3.89 4.34 -13.06
N PRO A 57 -3.85 3.26 -12.27
CA PRO A 57 -2.60 2.71 -11.77
C PRO A 57 -1.65 2.31 -12.91
N SER A 58 -0.35 2.46 -12.67
CA SER A 58 0.70 2.08 -13.64
C SER A 58 1.22 0.66 -13.45
N TYR A 59 1.14 0.13 -12.22
CA TYR A 59 1.77 -1.13 -11.85
C TYR A 59 0.82 -2.16 -11.22
N PHE A 60 -0.42 -1.78 -10.93
CA PHE A 60 -1.41 -2.66 -10.32
C PHE A 60 -2.73 -2.60 -11.08
N ALA A 61 -3.16 -3.68 -11.72
CA ALA A 61 -4.46 -3.71 -12.36
C ALA A 61 -5.57 -3.90 -11.31
N SER A 62 -6.76 -3.36 -11.58
CA SER A 62 -7.96 -3.78 -10.88
C SER A 62 -8.38 -5.19 -11.32
N TYR A 63 -8.95 -5.98 -10.42
CA TYR A 63 -9.66 -7.19 -10.82
C TYR A 63 -11.04 -6.81 -11.40
N PRO A 64 -11.46 -7.38 -12.55
CA PRO A 64 -12.71 -6.99 -13.19
C PRO A 64 -13.93 -7.32 -12.33
N ASP A 65 -14.81 -6.33 -12.16
CA ASP A 65 -15.93 -6.45 -11.22
C ASP A 65 -16.89 -7.61 -11.52
N HIS A 66 -17.28 -7.73 -12.78
CA HIS A 66 -18.23 -8.74 -13.26
C HIS A 66 -17.76 -10.20 -13.07
N LEU A 67 -16.49 -10.39 -12.72
CA LEU A 67 -15.89 -11.71 -12.46
C LEU A 67 -16.03 -12.15 -11.00
N VAL A 68 -16.54 -11.30 -10.11
CA VAL A 68 -16.85 -11.63 -8.72
C VAL A 68 -18.35 -11.39 -8.47
N PRO A 69 -19.09 -12.34 -7.86
CA PRO A 69 -20.46 -12.08 -7.43
C PRO A 69 -20.53 -10.92 -6.42
N GLU A 70 -21.66 -10.22 -6.36
CA GLU A 70 -21.84 -9.17 -5.36
C GLU A 70 -21.93 -9.80 -3.95
N PRO A 71 -21.08 -9.39 -2.99
CA PRO A 71 -21.13 -9.92 -1.63
C PRO A 71 -22.43 -9.54 -0.92
N LYS A 72 -23.09 -10.50 -0.28
CA LYS A 72 -24.17 -10.27 0.67
C LYS A 72 -23.61 -9.94 2.05
N ALA A 73 -24.43 -9.40 2.93
CA ALA A 73 -24.02 -9.10 4.31
C ALA A 73 -23.48 -10.33 5.06
N ASP A 74 -24.03 -11.53 4.79
CA ASP A 74 -23.57 -12.79 5.40
C ASP A 74 -22.27 -13.34 4.77
N ASP A 75 -21.95 -12.90 3.55
CA ASP A 75 -20.71 -13.29 2.85
C ASP A 75 -19.50 -12.52 3.38
N VAL A 76 -19.75 -11.34 3.96
CA VAL A 76 -18.80 -10.51 4.70
C VAL A 76 -19.16 -10.57 6.19
N ARG A 77 -18.36 -9.97 7.08
CA ARG A 77 -18.57 -10.11 8.54
C ARG A 77 -19.82 -9.37 9.11
N GLY A 78 -20.91 -9.25 8.34
CA GLY A 78 -22.10 -8.47 8.66
C GLY A 78 -22.09 -7.08 8.02
N PRO A 79 -22.92 -6.12 8.50
CA PRO A 79 -22.87 -4.73 8.10
C PRO A 79 -21.81 -3.95 8.90
N TYR A 80 -20.97 -3.18 8.21
CA TYR A 80 -20.04 -2.25 8.85
C TYR A 80 -20.75 -0.92 9.08
N ASN A 81 -20.99 -0.55 10.34
CA ASN A 81 -21.76 0.65 10.67
C ASN A 81 -20.88 1.82 11.13
N GLY A 82 -19.55 1.68 11.06
CA GLY A 82 -18.61 2.76 11.34
C GLY A 82 -18.78 3.36 12.73
N VAL A 83 -19.17 4.64 12.81
CA VAL A 83 -19.43 5.34 14.08
C VAL A 83 -20.62 4.76 14.84
N ASP A 84 -21.57 4.15 14.14
CA ASP A 84 -22.80 3.64 14.76
C ASP A 84 -22.56 2.32 15.54
N ASP A 85 -21.43 1.65 15.29
CA ASP A 85 -20.97 0.47 16.05
C ASP A 85 -20.05 0.84 17.25
N GLU A 86 -19.71 2.14 17.43
CA GLU A 86 -18.89 2.61 18.57
C GLU A 86 -19.68 2.57 19.88
N THR A 87 -19.85 1.37 20.43
CA THR A 87 -20.49 1.17 21.74
C THR A 87 -19.49 1.19 22.90
N GLU A 88 -18.18 1.13 22.62
CA GLU A 88 -17.10 1.15 23.62
C GLU A 88 -16.20 2.40 23.53
N TYR A 89 -15.81 2.93 24.70
CA TYR A 89 -14.78 3.96 24.85
C TYR A 89 -13.40 3.58 24.26
N SER A 90 -13.17 2.29 23.99
CA SER A 90 -11.93 1.70 23.47
C SER A 90 -11.69 1.97 21.97
N LEU A 91 -12.68 2.48 21.23
CA LEU A 91 -12.59 2.73 19.77
C LEU A 91 -12.44 4.22 19.42
N THR A 92 -11.91 5.03 20.33
CA THR A 92 -11.80 6.49 20.11
C THR A 92 -10.58 6.91 19.30
N ARG A 93 -9.52 6.09 19.26
CA ARG A 93 -8.26 6.43 18.59
C ARG A 93 -8.33 6.07 17.10
N PRO A 94 -7.68 6.84 16.20
CA PRO A 94 -7.67 6.51 14.78
C PRO A 94 -7.13 5.10 14.47
N ALA A 95 -6.17 4.59 15.23
CA ALA A 95 -5.65 3.23 15.06
C ALA A 95 -6.68 2.14 15.40
N ASP A 96 -7.47 2.31 16.46
CA ASP A 96 -8.47 1.33 16.88
C ASP A 96 -9.62 1.25 15.85
N ARG A 97 -10.05 2.41 15.34
CA ARG A 97 -11.02 2.49 14.23
C ARG A 97 -10.50 1.87 12.95
N ALA A 98 -9.23 2.11 12.61
CA ALA A 98 -8.56 1.49 11.48
C ALA A 98 -8.49 -0.04 11.62
N TYR A 99 -8.34 -0.56 12.84
CA TYR A 99 -8.37 -1.99 13.11
C TYR A 99 -9.74 -2.61 12.82
N VAL A 100 -10.82 -1.98 13.28
CA VAL A 100 -12.20 -2.43 12.96
C VAL A 100 -12.46 -2.38 11.46
N MET A 101 -12.05 -1.30 10.79
CA MET A 101 -12.13 -1.19 9.33
C MET A 101 -11.33 -2.30 8.62
N ASN A 102 -10.14 -2.65 9.12
CA ASN A 102 -9.31 -3.71 8.55
C ASN A 102 -9.98 -5.09 8.66
N ILE A 103 -10.68 -5.38 9.76
CA ILE A 103 -11.44 -6.65 9.90
C ILE A 103 -12.44 -6.77 8.77
N TYR A 104 -13.14 -5.69 8.45
CA TYR A 104 -14.10 -5.63 7.36
C TYR A 104 -13.44 -5.71 5.99
N LEU A 105 -12.43 -4.88 5.73
CA LEU A 105 -11.69 -4.89 4.48
C LEU A 105 -11.08 -6.27 4.18
N SER A 106 -10.53 -6.94 5.20
CA SER A 106 -9.97 -8.29 5.07
C SER A 106 -11.04 -9.33 4.72
N SER A 107 -12.29 -9.15 5.17
CA SER A 107 -13.40 -10.03 4.78
C SER A 107 -13.77 -9.84 3.30
N TYR A 108 -13.79 -8.60 2.79
CA TYR A 108 -13.97 -8.34 1.35
C TYR A 108 -12.82 -8.91 0.53
N MET A 109 -11.57 -8.67 0.94
CA MET A 109 -10.40 -9.22 0.24
C MET A 109 -10.45 -10.74 0.16
N SER A 110 -10.80 -11.41 1.26
CA SER A 110 -10.99 -12.87 1.30
C SER A 110 -12.12 -13.31 0.38
N TYR A 111 -13.28 -12.65 0.44
CA TYR A 111 -14.43 -12.99 -0.40
C TYR A 111 -14.10 -12.88 -1.89
N TYR A 112 -13.46 -11.77 -2.29
CA TYR A 112 -13.04 -11.53 -3.67
C TYR A 112 -12.01 -12.55 -4.13
N ASP A 113 -11.05 -12.88 -3.27
CA ASP A 113 -10.09 -13.93 -3.58
C ASP A 113 -10.82 -15.26 -3.77
N PHE A 114 -11.61 -15.75 -2.80
CA PHE A 114 -12.29 -17.05 -2.91
C PHE A 114 -13.24 -17.17 -4.12
N ASN A 115 -13.94 -16.11 -4.49
CA ASN A 115 -15.00 -16.14 -5.51
C ASN A 115 -14.55 -15.66 -6.90
N ALA A 116 -13.28 -15.28 -7.08
CA ALA A 116 -12.73 -14.92 -8.39
C ALA A 116 -12.81 -16.10 -9.38
N LYS A 117 -13.43 -15.87 -10.54
CA LYS A 117 -13.71 -16.88 -11.58
C LYS A 117 -12.57 -17.15 -12.55
N GLU A 118 -11.66 -16.20 -12.72
CA GLU A 118 -10.50 -16.32 -13.63
C GLU A 118 -9.20 -16.64 -12.88
N GLU A 119 -8.15 -16.97 -13.64
CA GLU A 119 -6.81 -17.23 -13.11
C GLU A 119 -6.31 -16.03 -12.28
N ARG A 120 -5.93 -16.32 -11.04
CA ARG A 120 -5.50 -15.32 -10.06
C ARG A 120 -4.01 -15.12 -10.15
N ALA A 121 -3.57 -13.89 -9.94
CA ALA A 121 -2.16 -13.65 -9.64
C ALA A 121 -1.81 -14.39 -8.33
N PRO A 122 -0.71 -15.17 -8.28
CA PRO A 122 -0.32 -15.95 -7.11
C PRO A 122 0.29 -15.05 -6.01
N TRP A 123 -0.53 -14.14 -5.49
CA TRP A 123 -0.23 -13.29 -4.35
C TRP A 123 -0.13 -14.12 -3.09
N ILE A 124 0.86 -13.81 -2.26
CA ILE A 124 1.05 -14.46 -0.95
C ILE A 124 1.00 -13.38 0.11
N SER A 125 -0.09 -13.36 0.86
CA SER A 125 -0.27 -12.50 2.03
C SER A 125 0.32 -13.16 3.28
N ARG A 126 1.11 -12.40 4.04
CA ARG A 126 1.67 -12.82 5.33
C ARG A 126 1.61 -11.68 6.32
N CYS A 127 1.55 -12.00 7.61
CA CYS A 127 1.88 -11.06 8.67
C CYS A 127 3.33 -10.55 8.48
N VAL A 128 3.62 -9.33 8.93
CA VAL A 128 4.97 -8.73 8.75
C VAL A 128 6.07 -9.62 9.33
N GLY A 129 5.84 -10.21 10.52
CA GLY A 129 6.79 -11.09 11.20
C GLY A 129 7.10 -12.40 10.47
N ASP A 130 6.21 -12.87 9.60
CA ASP A 130 6.37 -14.12 8.84
C ASP A 130 6.82 -13.86 7.39
N SER A 131 7.25 -12.64 7.09
CA SER A 131 7.58 -12.19 5.73
C SER A 131 9.06 -11.81 5.62
N ALA A 132 9.52 -11.57 4.39
CA ALA A 132 10.85 -10.99 4.14
C ALA A 132 11.04 -9.59 4.75
N PHE A 133 10.00 -9.03 5.37
CA PHE A 133 9.95 -7.69 5.93
C PHE A 133 10.00 -7.64 7.47
N GLU A 134 10.16 -8.77 8.15
CA GLU A 134 10.19 -8.86 9.63
C GLU A 134 11.11 -7.80 10.28
N ASN A 135 12.30 -7.59 9.71
CA ASN A 135 13.34 -6.69 10.21
C ASN A 135 13.33 -5.32 9.51
N SER A 136 12.26 -4.98 8.80
CA SER A 136 12.14 -3.71 8.06
C SER A 136 11.51 -2.58 8.88
N GLY A 137 11.10 -2.86 10.12
CA GLY A 137 10.40 -1.89 10.97
C GLY A 137 8.98 -1.58 10.46
N LEU A 138 8.32 -2.54 9.82
CA LEU A 138 6.96 -2.36 9.29
C LEU A 138 5.87 -2.85 10.25
N TYR A 139 6.22 -3.58 11.32
CA TYR A 139 5.25 -4.16 12.23
C TYR A 139 4.53 -3.09 13.08
N LYS A 140 5.30 -2.29 13.81
CA LYS A 140 4.79 -1.22 14.66
C LYS A 140 5.84 -0.13 14.85
N HIS A 141 5.38 1.12 14.85
CA HIS A 141 6.09 2.30 15.31
C HIS A 141 5.25 2.94 16.42
N ASP A 142 5.88 3.51 17.45
CA ASP A 142 5.14 3.94 18.65
C ASP A 142 4.64 5.39 18.58
N GLN A 143 5.43 6.34 18.06
CA GLN A 143 5.10 7.77 18.11
C GLN A 143 5.54 8.51 16.83
N PRO A 144 4.60 8.93 15.96
CA PRO A 144 3.18 8.58 15.99
C PRO A 144 2.99 7.08 15.74
N GLU A 145 1.92 6.51 16.28
CA GLU A 145 1.66 5.08 16.14
C GLU A 145 1.22 4.73 14.71
N PHE A 146 1.89 3.77 14.07
CA PHE A 146 1.50 3.19 12.78
C PHE A 146 2.14 1.82 12.58
N GLY A 147 1.63 1.04 11.62
CA GLY A 147 2.20 -0.25 11.25
C GLY A 147 1.43 -0.95 10.16
N CYS A 148 1.98 -2.04 9.63
CA CYS A 148 1.32 -2.89 8.64
C CYS A 148 0.69 -4.10 9.30
N TYR A 149 -0.59 -4.37 8.99
CA TYR A 149 -1.26 -5.59 9.41
C TYR A 149 -0.72 -6.81 8.65
N HIS A 150 -0.56 -6.67 7.34
CA HIS A 150 -0.01 -7.72 6.48
C HIS A 150 0.65 -7.13 5.22
N ILE A 151 1.54 -7.93 4.64
CA ILE A 151 2.26 -7.65 3.41
C ILE A 151 1.95 -8.76 2.42
N THR A 152 1.73 -8.38 1.18
CA THR A 152 1.37 -9.29 0.09
C THR A 152 2.37 -9.15 -1.04
N GLU A 153 3.04 -10.24 -1.37
CA GLU A 153 4.12 -10.28 -2.36
C GLU A 153 3.94 -11.46 -3.33
N MET A 154 4.72 -11.46 -4.42
CA MET A 154 4.85 -12.61 -5.30
C MET A 154 6.20 -13.31 -5.10
N ASN A 155 6.19 -14.64 -5.23
CA ASN A 155 7.42 -15.42 -5.18
C ASN A 155 8.29 -15.23 -6.43
N ASP A 156 7.66 -14.98 -7.59
CA ASP A 156 8.30 -14.85 -8.89
C ASP A 156 9.24 -13.62 -8.98
N PRO A 157 10.52 -13.79 -9.39
CA PRO A 157 11.50 -12.70 -9.54
C PRO A 157 11.15 -11.67 -10.63
N ALA A 158 10.21 -11.95 -11.53
CA ALA A 158 9.72 -11.01 -12.52
C ALA A 158 8.84 -9.90 -11.91
N TYR A 159 8.28 -10.12 -10.72
CA TYR A 159 7.30 -9.23 -10.09
C TYR A 159 7.81 -8.73 -8.73
N PRO A 160 8.54 -7.59 -8.70
CA PRO A 160 9.00 -6.95 -7.46
C PRO A 160 7.86 -6.23 -6.71
N HIS A 161 6.63 -6.32 -7.19
CA HIS A 161 5.45 -5.67 -6.63
C HIS A 161 5.16 -6.14 -5.20
N VAL A 162 4.78 -5.17 -4.36
CA VAL A 162 4.34 -5.42 -2.99
C VAL A 162 3.05 -4.66 -2.72
N LYS A 163 2.11 -5.29 -2.01
CA LYS A 163 0.96 -4.63 -1.44
C LYS A 163 1.06 -4.67 0.08
N ALA A 164 0.52 -3.67 0.77
CA ALA A 164 0.42 -3.67 2.22
C ALA A 164 -0.88 -3.04 2.67
N VAL A 165 -1.48 -3.58 3.73
CA VAL A 165 -2.55 -2.92 4.46
C VAL A 165 -1.95 -2.41 5.77
N MET A 166 -2.06 -1.11 5.99
CA MET A 166 -1.47 -0.44 7.15
C MET A 166 -2.47 0.42 7.89
N TYR A 167 -2.19 0.67 9.16
CA TYR A 167 -2.92 1.63 9.97
C TYR A 167 -2.03 2.81 10.35
N ASN A 168 -2.66 3.96 10.54
CA ASN A 168 -2.05 5.14 11.14
C ASN A 168 -2.93 5.64 12.28
N ASN A 169 -2.30 6.05 13.37
CA ASN A 169 -2.98 6.70 14.49
C ASN A 169 -3.18 8.22 14.29
N LEU A 170 -2.99 8.69 13.05
CA LEU A 170 -3.23 10.06 12.59
C LEU A 170 -4.17 10.00 11.38
N VAL A 171 -4.91 11.08 11.13
CA VAL A 171 -5.85 11.17 10.00
C VAL A 171 -5.35 12.26 9.05
N ALA A 172 -4.91 11.83 7.87
CA ALA A 172 -4.40 12.73 6.84
C ALA A 172 -5.49 13.61 6.23
N THR A 173 -5.04 14.59 5.46
CA THR A 173 -5.87 15.32 4.49
C THR A 173 -5.53 14.86 3.07
N ASP A 174 -6.37 15.20 2.08
CA ASP A 174 -6.05 14.95 0.66
C ASP A 174 -4.79 15.72 0.20
N SER A 175 -4.37 16.74 0.95
CA SER A 175 -3.18 17.56 0.69
C SER A 175 -1.92 17.13 1.46
N THR A 176 -1.99 16.10 2.31
CA THR A 176 -0.85 15.63 3.11
C THR A 176 -0.56 14.15 2.91
N ILE A 177 0.70 13.76 3.08
CA ILE A 177 1.16 12.37 3.21
C ILE A 177 1.64 12.17 4.65
N LEU A 178 1.18 11.12 5.32
CA LEU A 178 1.64 10.79 6.67
C LEU A 178 3.07 10.26 6.61
N TYR A 179 3.88 10.58 7.62
CA TYR A 179 5.20 10.00 7.79
C TYR A 179 5.15 8.47 7.77
N GLY A 180 4.16 7.87 8.46
CA GLY A 180 3.95 6.43 8.50
C GLY A 180 3.76 5.81 7.12
N GLU A 181 3.00 6.46 6.24
CA GLU A 181 2.80 6.00 4.86
C GLU A 181 4.10 6.09 4.06
N LEU A 182 4.76 7.25 4.09
CA LEU A 182 5.98 7.49 3.30
C LEU A 182 7.13 6.59 3.74
N ILE A 183 7.38 6.47 5.05
CA ILE A 183 8.49 5.65 5.53
C ILE A 183 8.25 4.17 5.31
N SER A 184 6.99 3.71 5.38
CA SER A 184 6.64 2.32 5.08
C SER A 184 6.87 1.99 3.61
N ILE A 185 6.49 2.88 2.69
CA ILE A 185 6.78 2.76 1.25
C ILE A 185 8.29 2.63 1.02
N LEU A 186 9.08 3.53 1.61
CA LEU A 186 10.54 3.53 1.45
C LEU A 186 11.18 2.25 2.02
N ARG A 187 10.71 1.78 3.19
CA ARG A 187 11.16 0.52 3.82
C ARG A 187 10.86 -0.67 2.92
N ILE A 188 9.65 -0.76 2.37
CA ILE A 188 9.26 -1.83 1.45
C ILE A 188 10.16 -1.81 0.19
N MET A 189 10.30 -0.65 -0.45
CA MET A 189 11.14 -0.52 -1.65
C MET A 189 12.58 -0.93 -1.40
N LEU A 190 13.17 -0.47 -0.29
CA LEU A 190 14.55 -0.79 0.09
C LEU A 190 14.74 -2.27 0.41
N THR A 191 13.78 -2.90 1.08
CA THR A 191 13.84 -4.34 1.38
C THR A 191 13.79 -5.15 0.08
N GLN A 192 12.91 -4.81 -0.86
CA GLN A 192 12.85 -5.46 -2.16
C GLN A 192 14.16 -5.32 -2.95
N LEU A 193 14.71 -4.10 -3.04
CA LEU A 193 15.97 -3.84 -3.75
C LEU A 193 17.17 -4.56 -3.11
N ARG A 194 17.11 -4.96 -1.83
CA ARG A 194 18.19 -5.73 -1.21
C ARG A 194 18.13 -7.22 -1.52
N ARG A 195 17.01 -7.71 -2.04
CA ARG A 195 16.81 -9.15 -2.31
C ARG A 195 17.46 -9.51 -3.64
N GLN A 196 18.33 -10.52 -3.61
CA GLN A 196 19.07 -11.00 -4.78
C GLN A 196 18.17 -11.39 -5.96
N LYS A 197 16.96 -11.90 -5.69
CA LYS A 197 16.01 -12.30 -6.74
C LYS A 197 15.49 -11.13 -7.58
N PHE A 198 15.60 -9.89 -7.09
CA PHE A 198 15.14 -8.68 -7.77
C PHE A 198 16.28 -7.79 -8.29
N ILE A 199 17.50 -8.31 -8.37
CA ILE A 199 18.68 -7.53 -8.77
C ILE A 199 18.61 -6.93 -10.19
N HIS A 200 17.74 -7.50 -11.04
CA HIS A 200 17.49 -7.05 -12.42
C HIS A 200 16.27 -6.13 -12.52
N GLN A 201 15.57 -5.90 -11.41
CA GLN A 201 14.42 -5.00 -11.34
C GLN A 201 14.91 -3.60 -10.95
N MET A 202 14.55 -2.61 -11.75
CA MET A 202 14.88 -1.20 -11.54
C MET A 202 13.78 -0.45 -10.81
N VAL A 203 12.55 -0.95 -10.88
CA VAL A 203 11.38 -0.37 -10.21
C VAL A 203 10.84 -1.38 -9.21
N THR A 204 10.55 -0.91 -7.99
CA THR A 204 9.79 -1.66 -6.99
C THR A 204 8.45 -0.99 -6.77
N PRO A 205 7.37 -1.44 -7.43
CA PRO A 205 6.05 -0.89 -7.20
C PRO A 205 5.50 -1.30 -5.83
N VAL A 206 4.91 -0.34 -5.12
CA VAL A 206 4.26 -0.55 -3.83
C VAL A 206 2.84 -0.04 -3.88
N LEU A 207 1.87 -0.84 -3.43
CA LEU A 207 0.48 -0.44 -3.24
C LEU A 207 0.13 -0.48 -1.76
N ILE A 208 -0.09 0.68 -1.16
CA ILE A 208 -0.46 0.80 0.25
C ILE A 208 -1.95 1.07 0.37
N PHE A 209 -2.65 0.27 1.18
CA PHE A 209 -3.98 0.57 1.70
C PHE A 209 -3.77 1.18 3.09
N SER A 210 -3.91 2.50 3.17
CA SER A 210 -3.66 3.29 4.38
C SER A 210 -4.97 3.55 5.10
N LEU A 211 -5.16 2.91 6.24
CA LEU A 211 -6.35 3.04 7.09
C LEU A 211 -6.06 4.02 8.24
N MET A 212 -6.93 4.98 8.47
CA MET A 212 -6.72 6.09 9.40
C MET A 212 -8.04 6.60 9.99
N GLY A 213 -8.39 6.13 11.18
CA GLY A 213 -9.72 6.43 11.73
C GLY A 213 -10.83 5.81 10.90
N PHE A 214 -11.82 6.61 10.54
CA PHE A 214 -12.88 6.26 9.57
C PHE A 214 -12.53 6.64 8.13
N LYS A 215 -11.28 6.98 7.87
CA LYS A 215 -10.83 7.31 6.52
C LYS A 215 -9.83 6.29 6.02
N ALA A 216 -9.80 6.10 4.72
CA ALA A 216 -8.74 5.34 4.10
C ALA A 216 -8.45 5.84 2.69
N ARG A 217 -7.26 5.54 2.20
CA ARG A 217 -6.87 5.76 0.80
C ARG A 217 -5.94 4.66 0.33
N VAL A 218 -5.81 4.56 -0.98
CA VAL A 218 -4.79 3.73 -1.60
C VAL A 218 -3.71 4.62 -2.18
N ILE A 219 -2.45 4.23 -2.02
CA ILE A 219 -1.29 4.92 -2.58
C ILE A 219 -0.53 3.93 -3.46
N GLU A 220 -0.51 4.17 -4.77
CA GLU A 220 0.47 3.56 -5.65
C GLU A 220 1.78 4.35 -5.56
N ALA A 221 2.89 3.68 -5.32
CA ALA A 221 4.20 4.30 -5.21
C ALA A 221 5.25 3.55 -6.03
N PHE A 222 6.12 4.30 -6.69
CA PHE A 222 7.25 3.75 -7.44
C PHE A 222 8.37 4.79 -7.56
N PHE A 223 9.60 4.32 -7.75
CA PHE A 223 10.74 5.18 -8.01
C PHE A 223 11.15 5.06 -9.47
N ARG A 224 11.16 6.18 -10.19
CA ARG A 224 11.49 6.27 -11.62
C ARG A 224 12.15 7.62 -11.91
N ASP A 225 13.11 7.65 -12.84
CA ASP A 225 13.80 8.89 -13.25
C ASP A 225 14.44 9.69 -12.12
N GLY A 226 14.90 9.01 -11.07
CA GLY A 226 15.49 9.66 -9.90
C GLY A 226 14.47 10.29 -8.94
N THR A 227 13.17 10.15 -9.20
CA THR A 227 12.08 10.73 -8.43
C THR A 227 11.21 9.63 -7.82
N LEU A 228 10.85 9.79 -6.54
CA LEU A 228 9.81 8.97 -5.92
C LEU A 228 8.45 9.55 -6.32
N VAL A 229 7.62 8.74 -6.98
CA VAL A 229 6.26 9.11 -7.34
C VAL A 229 5.30 8.47 -6.34
N LEU A 230 4.45 9.28 -5.72
CA LEU A 230 3.34 8.85 -4.88
C LEU A 230 2.04 9.21 -5.59
N ARG A 231 1.13 8.24 -5.69
CA ARG A 231 -0.16 8.42 -6.34
C ARG A 231 -1.28 8.03 -5.39
N PRO A 232 -1.63 8.90 -4.41
CA PRO A 232 -2.77 8.67 -3.55
C PRO A 232 -4.09 8.82 -4.32
N THR A 233 -5.07 7.98 -3.99
CA THR A 233 -6.48 8.29 -4.24
C THR A 233 -6.92 9.43 -3.34
N LYS A 234 -8.11 9.99 -3.58
CA LYS A 234 -8.85 10.73 -2.54
C LYS A 234 -9.03 9.87 -1.29
N LEU A 235 -9.23 10.51 -0.15
CA LEU A 235 -9.70 9.86 1.06
C LEU A 235 -11.15 9.39 0.88
N TYR A 236 -11.38 8.12 1.18
CA TYR A 236 -12.69 7.52 1.29
C TYR A 236 -13.16 7.62 2.73
N ASP A 237 -14.40 8.04 2.92
CA ASP A 237 -15.05 8.09 4.22
C ASP A 237 -15.84 6.81 4.45
N PHE A 238 -15.64 6.23 5.63
CA PHE A 238 -16.26 5.01 6.13
C PHE A 238 -17.05 5.28 7.43
N SER A 239 -17.25 6.54 7.81
CA SER A 239 -17.94 6.87 9.07
C SER A 239 -19.33 6.23 9.20
N HIS A 240 -20.06 6.07 8.09
CA HIS A 240 -21.36 5.38 8.04
C HIS A 240 -21.36 4.20 7.05
N GLY A 241 -20.19 3.56 6.92
CA GLY A 241 -19.95 2.50 5.95
C GLY A 241 -19.84 2.95 4.50
N ASN A 242 -19.14 2.14 3.70
CA ASN A 242 -18.86 2.45 2.30
C ASN A 242 -18.58 1.17 1.51
N HIS A 243 -19.65 0.45 1.19
CA HIS A 243 -19.61 -0.82 0.46
C HIS A 243 -18.82 -0.72 -0.85
N ASN A 244 -19.08 0.34 -1.62
CA ASN A 244 -18.42 0.57 -2.91
C ASN A 244 -16.91 0.76 -2.75
N ALA A 245 -16.46 1.48 -1.72
CA ALA A 245 -15.03 1.65 -1.47
C ALA A 245 -14.35 0.34 -1.01
N PHE A 246 -14.99 -0.45 -0.14
CA PHE A 246 -14.48 -1.77 0.23
C PHE A 246 -14.31 -2.69 -0.97
N LYS A 247 -15.31 -2.69 -1.86
CA LYS A 247 -15.30 -3.42 -3.12
C LYS A 247 -14.16 -2.98 -4.04
N ILE A 248 -13.99 -1.67 -4.27
CA ILE A 248 -12.88 -1.12 -5.07
C ILE A 248 -11.53 -1.53 -4.48
N PHE A 249 -11.37 -1.44 -3.16
CA PHE A 249 -10.11 -1.81 -2.50
C PHE A 249 -9.81 -3.30 -2.64
N ALA A 250 -10.82 -4.17 -2.51
CA ALA A 250 -10.66 -5.60 -2.69
C ALA A 250 -10.27 -5.96 -4.14
N GLN A 251 -10.92 -5.37 -5.14
CA GLN A 251 -10.58 -5.56 -6.55
C GLN A 251 -9.10 -5.23 -6.84
N TRP A 252 -8.61 -4.12 -6.28
CA TRP A 252 -7.21 -3.72 -6.41
C TRP A 252 -6.25 -4.63 -5.64
N TYR A 253 -6.69 -5.11 -4.49
CA TYR A 253 -5.90 -6.01 -3.66
C TYR A 253 -5.69 -7.37 -4.31
N ILE A 254 -6.70 -7.95 -4.98
CA ILE A 254 -6.56 -9.24 -5.68
C ILE A 254 -6.08 -9.09 -7.13
N GLY A 255 -6.14 -7.89 -7.71
CA GLY A 255 -5.74 -7.61 -9.08
C GLY A 255 -4.26 -7.90 -9.38
N LYS A 256 -3.97 -8.21 -10.65
CA LYS A 256 -2.65 -8.67 -11.10
C LYS A 256 -1.61 -7.53 -11.13
N PRO A 257 -0.30 -7.84 -10.97
CA PRO A 257 0.74 -6.87 -11.27
C PRO A 257 0.74 -6.55 -12.77
N ILE A 258 1.06 -5.31 -13.11
CA ILE A 258 1.26 -4.83 -14.48
C ILE A 258 2.49 -3.92 -14.51
N GLY A 259 2.83 -3.42 -15.71
CA GLY A 259 3.93 -2.50 -15.92
C GLY A 259 5.29 -3.20 -16.00
N ILE A 260 6.24 -2.54 -16.68
CA ILE A 260 7.62 -3.01 -16.84
C ILE A 260 8.45 -2.50 -15.67
N THR A 261 9.13 -3.42 -14.98
CA THR A 261 9.95 -3.12 -13.79
C THR A 261 11.45 -3.29 -14.02
N THR A 262 11.86 -3.84 -15.17
CA THR A 262 13.28 -4.06 -15.52
C THR A 262 13.98 -2.80 -16.05
N GLU A 263 13.21 -1.76 -16.40
CA GLU A 263 13.71 -0.54 -17.01
C GLU A 263 13.58 0.64 -16.05
N ALA A 264 14.63 1.46 -16.00
CA ALA A 264 14.66 2.68 -15.18
C ALA A 264 14.16 3.93 -15.92
N SER A 265 13.68 3.75 -17.16
CA SER A 265 13.42 4.78 -18.18
C SER A 265 12.34 5.80 -17.84
#